data_AF-A0AAF0QYK2-F1
#
_entry.id   AF-A0AAF0QYK2-F1
#
_cell.length_a   1.000
_cell.length_b   1.000
_cell.length_c   1.000
_cell.angle_alpha   90.00
_cell.angle_beta   90.00
_cell.angle_gamma   90.00
#
_symmetry.space_group_name_H-M   'P 1'
#
loop_
_entity.id
_entity.type
_entity.pdbx_description
1 polymer ?
#
loop_
_entity_poly.entity_id
_entity_poly.type
_entity_poly.pdbx_seq_one_letter_code
_entity_poly.pdbx_strand_id
1 'polypeptide(L)' 'IDVLQLVNTHIKFIAFDFLTLKPLLHESTISSRMGRHLSRAQTMGIVVSIDFKPHRFIKFDIDDSIGCIHCILQIN' A
#
# COMPACT_ATOMS: atom_id res chain seq x y z
N ILE A 1 -3.10 -3.70 25.95
CA ILE A 1 -1.93 -3.20 25.18
C ILE A 1 -2.46 -2.07 24.33
N ASP A 2 -1.97 -0.86 24.54
CA ASP A 2 -2.40 0.30 23.75
C ASP A 2 -2.06 0.06 22.28
N VAL A 3 -3.07 0.10 21.43
CA VAL A 3 -2.90 -0.04 19.98
C VAL A 3 -2.42 1.30 19.47
N LEU A 4 -1.19 1.35 18.95
CA LEU A 4 -0.65 2.59 18.39
C LEU A 4 -1.37 2.90 17.06
N GLN A 5 -2.14 3.98 17.04
CA GLN A 5 -2.81 4.47 15.85
C GLN A 5 -1.88 5.40 15.05
N LEU A 6 -1.38 4.94 13.91
CA LEU A 6 -0.56 5.73 12.99
C LEU A 6 -1.41 6.21 11.80
N VAL A 7 -2.59 6.75 12.12
CA VAL A 7 -3.52 7.29 11.14
C VAL A 7 -2.92 8.57 10.55
N ASN A 8 -2.96 8.70 9.22
CA ASN A 8 -2.38 9.81 8.46
C ASN A 8 -0.85 9.93 8.48
N THR A 9 -0.14 8.95 9.04
CA THR A 9 1.32 8.89 8.95
C THR A 9 1.72 7.99 7.79
N HIS A 10 2.56 8.48 6.88
CA HIS A 10 3.12 7.65 5.81
C HIS A 10 4.22 6.76 6.37
N ILE A 11 3.99 5.45 6.37
CA ILE A 11 5.00 4.47 6.78
C ILE A 11 5.65 3.87 5.55
N LYS A 12 6.98 3.83 5.55
CA LYS A 12 7.78 3.22 4.49
C LYS A 12 7.72 1.69 4.61
N PHE A 13 7.34 1.03 3.52
CA PHE A 13 7.22 -0.41 3.41
C PHE A 13 7.91 -0.92 2.15
N ILE A 14 8.46 -2.12 2.27
CA ILE A 14 8.87 -2.96 1.14
C ILE A 14 7.73 -3.88 0.71
N ALA A 15 7.83 -4.49 -0.47
CA ALA A 15 6.80 -5.34 -1.07
C ALA A 15 6.35 -6.46 -0.12
N PHE A 16 7.32 -7.08 0.57
CA PHE A 16 7.04 -8.11 1.57
C PHE A 16 6.11 -7.61 2.69
N ASP A 17 6.30 -6.38 3.17
CA ASP A 17 5.47 -5.83 4.24
C ASP A 17 4.00 -5.72 3.81
N PHE A 18 3.74 -5.28 2.58
CA PHE A 18 2.39 -5.16 2.02
C PHE A 18 1.65 -6.50 1.99
N LEU A 19 2.35 -7.60 1.68
CA LEU A 19 1.77 -8.95 1.67
C LEU A 19 1.40 -9.46 3.07
N THR A 20 2.01 -8.90 4.12
CA THR A 20 1.73 -9.27 5.51
C THR A 20 0.66 -8.42 6.18
N LEU A 21 0.20 -7.34 5.53
CA LEU A 21 -0.84 -6.48 6.07
C LEU A 21 -2.18 -7.22 6.14
N LYS A 22 -2.85 -7.12 7.30
CA LYS A 22 -4.19 -7.68 7.49
C LYS A 22 -5.20 -6.53 7.53
N PRO A 23 -6.25 -6.56 6.68
CA PRO A 23 -7.32 -5.58 6.75
C PRO A 23 -8.02 -5.67 8.11
N LEU A 24 -8.42 -4.54 8.66
CA LEU A 24 -9.22 -4.52 9.89
C LEU A 24 -10.68 -4.82 9.52
N LEU A 25 -11.30 -5.79 10.21
CA LEU A 25 -12.62 -6.35 9.89
C LEU A 25 -13.78 -5.32 9.79
N HIS A 26 -13.59 -4.11 10.33
CA HIS A 26 -14.60 -3.05 10.32
C HIS A 26 -14.14 -1.75 9.64
N GLU A 27 -12.89 -1.65 9.21
CA GLU A 27 -12.35 -0.46 8.54
C GLU A 27 -11.47 -0.88 7.37
N SER A 28 -12.05 -0.92 6.17
CA SER A 28 -11.37 -1.39 4.94
C SER A 28 -10.18 -0.52 4.52
N THR A 29 -10.12 0.73 4.99
CA THR A 29 -9.02 1.68 4.75
C THR A 29 -7.90 1.58 5.79
N ILE A 30 -8.08 0.77 6.84
CA ILE A 30 -7.09 0.58 7.90
C ILE A 30 -6.61 -0.87 7.88
N SER A 31 -5.28 -1.02 7.80
CA SER A 31 -4.61 -2.30 7.96
C SER A 31 -3.90 -2.37 9.30
N SER A 32 -3.77 -3.58 9.84
CA SER A 32 -3.04 -3.84 11.07
C SER A 32 -1.75 -4.61 10.82
N ARG A 33 -0.69 -4.21 11.53
CA ARG A 33 0.57 -4.96 11.58
C ARG A 33 1.19 -4.78 12.96
N MET A 34 1.53 -5.88 13.63
CA MET A 34 2.19 -5.86 14.95
C MET A 34 1.50 -4.96 15.99
N GLY A 35 0.16 -4.96 16.02
CA GLY A 35 -0.62 -4.15 16.95
C GLY A 35 -0.65 -2.65 16.62
N ARG A 36 -0.28 -2.24 15.40
CA ARG A 36 -0.38 -0.86 14.91
C ARG A 36 -1.42 -0.75 13.81
N HIS A 37 -2.22 0.32 13.86
CA HIS A 37 -3.21 0.64 12.83
C HIS A 37 -2.64 1.64 11.83
N LEU A 38 -2.77 1.31 10.55
CA LEU A 38 -2.08 1.98 9.44
C LEU A 38 -3.09 2.37 8.37
N SER A 39 -3.05 3.62 7.92
CA SER A 39 -3.91 4.09 6.82
C SER A 39 -3.15 4.61 5.59
N ARG A 40 -1.83 4.84 5.71
CA ARG A 40 -1.00 5.35 4.62
C ARG A 40 0.31 4.59 4.55
N ALA A 41 0.65 4.15 3.34
CA ALA A 41 1.91 3.50 3.04
C ALA A 41 2.71 4.34 2.05
N GLN A 42 4.03 4.20 2.10
CA GLN A 42 4.97 4.74 1.13
C GLN A 42 5.90 3.60 0.71
N THR A 43 6.22 3.54 -0.57
CA THR A 43 7.21 2.60 -1.11
C THR A 43 8.01 3.27 -2.22
N MET A 44 9.12 2.68 -2.62
CA MET A 44 9.99 3.18 -3.68
C MET A 44 10.58 2.00 -4.44
N GLY A 45 10.60 2.09 -5.77
CA GLY A 45 11.14 1.06 -6.65
C GLY A 45 11.04 1.48 -8.10
N ILE A 46 11.25 0.52 -9.01
CA ILE A 46 11.20 0.72 -10.46
C ILE A 46 9.81 0.35 -10.97
N VAL A 47 9.23 1.19 -11.82
CA VAL A 47 7.98 0.83 -12.51
C VAL A 47 8.28 -0.18 -13.60
N VAL A 48 7.74 -1.40 -13.47
CA VAL A 48 8.02 -2.52 -14.38
C VAL A 48 6.86 -2.87 -15.31
N SER A 49 5.65 -2.42 -14.98
CA SER A 49 4.46 -2.57 -15.83
C SER A 49 3.60 -1.32 -15.77
N ILE A 50 2.92 -0.99 -16.86
CA ILE A 50 1.94 0.10 -16.94
C ILE A 50 0.76 -0.37 -17.80
N ASP A 51 -0.44 -0.33 -17.25
CA ASP A 51 -1.71 -0.56 -17.93
C ASP A 51 -2.61 0.67 -17.77
N PHE A 52 -2.75 1.41 -18.86
CA PHE A 52 -3.56 2.61 -18.90
C PHE A 52 -5.03 2.27 -19.17
N LYS A 53 -5.93 2.63 -18.24
CA LYS A 53 -7.39 2.58 -18.46
C LYS A 53 -7.91 4.00 -18.70
N PRO A 54 -8.20 4.37 -19.97
CA PRO A 54 -8.66 5.71 -20.32
C PRO A 54 -9.83 6.16 -19.44
N HIS A 55 -9.77 7.42 -18.99
CA HIS A 55 -10.80 8.06 -18.14
C HIS A 55 -11.10 7.33 -16.82
N ARG A 56 -10.20 6.45 -16.36
CA ARG A 56 -10.39 5.69 -15.11
C ARG A 56 -9.16 5.77 -14.21
N PHE A 57 -8.09 5.07 -14.57
CA PHE A 57 -6.90 4.94 -13.74
C PHE A 57 -5.72 4.38 -14.54
N ILE A 58 -4.52 4.52 -13.98
CA ILE A 58 -3.32 3.80 -14.41
C ILE A 58 -3.08 2.68 -13.39
N LYS A 59 -2.98 1.44 -13.87
CA LYS A 59 -2.41 0.33 -13.09
C LYS A 59 -0.93 0.25 -13.40
N PHE A 60 -0.10 0.07 -12.39
CA PHE A 60 1.33 -0.11 -12.58
C PHE A 60 1.91 -0.93 -11.45
N ASP A 61 2.97 -1.67 -11.74
CA ASP A 61 3.68 -2.46 -10.74
C ASP A 61 5.02 -1.82 -10.42
N ILE A 62 5.34 -1.76 -9.13
CA ILE A 62 6.63 -1.29 -8.62
C ILE A 62 7.43 -2.51 -8.17
N ASP A 63 8.60 -2.73 -8.76
CA ASP A 63 9.60 -3.70 -8.27
C ASP A 63 10.57 -2.98 -7.32
N ASP A 64 10.63 -3.43 -6.06
CA ASP A 64 11.53 -2.88 -5.03
C ASP A 64 12.76 -3.76 -4.75
N SER A 65 13.09 -4.68 -5.66
CA SER A 65 14.11 -5.73 -5.57
C SER A 65 13.80 -6.88 -4.60
N ILE A 66 12.75 -6.76 -3.78
CA ILE A 66 12.28 -7.81 -2.87
C ILE A 66 10.95 -8.39 -3.35
N GLY A 67 10.15 -7.62 -4.09
CA GLY A 67 8.96 -8.09 -4.79
C GLY A 67 8.28 -6.99 -5.61
N CYS A 68 7.10 -7.33 -6.15
CA CYS A 68 6.30 -6.41 -6.95
C CYS A 68 5.06 -5.94 -6.18
N ILE A 69 4.79 -4.63 -6.22
CA ILE A 69 3.66 -3.99 -5.56
C ILE A 69 2.70 -3.44 -6.62
N HIS A 70 1.49 -3.98 -6.65
CA HIS A 70 0.43 -3.51 -7.54
C HIS A 70 -0.11 -2.16 -7.06
N CYS A 71 -0.03 -1.15 -7.93
CA CYS A 71 -0.45 0.21 -7.63
C CYS A 71 -1.54 0.68 -8.61
N ILE A 72 -2.46 1.50 -8.11
CA ILE A 72 -3.51 2.15 -8.89
C ILE A 72 -3.40 3.66 -8.67
N LEU A 73 -3.20 4.41 -9.75
CA LEU A 73 -3.27 5.87 -9.78
C LEU A 73 -4.60 6.28 -10.41
N GLN A 74 -5.48 6.91 -9.63
CA GLN A 74 -6.65 7.58 -10.20
C GLN A 74 -6.21 8.83 -10.97
N ILE A 75 -6.71 8.97 -12.19
CA ILE A 75 -6.44 10.12 -13.06
C ILE A 75 -7.66 11.03 -12.95
N ASN A 76 -7.45 12.26 -12.47
CA ASN A 76 -8.49 13.29 -12.39
C ASN A 76 -8.66 13.99 -13.73
#